data_AF-A0A4R3YUL5-F1
#
_entry.id   AF-A0A4R3YUL5-F1
#
_cell.length_a   1.000
_cell.length_b   1.000
_cell.length_c   1.000
_cell.angle_alpha   90.00
_cell.angle_beta   90.00
_cell.angle_gamma   90.00
#
_symmetry.space_group_name_H-M   'P 1'
#
loop_
_entity.id
_entity.type
_entity.pdbx_description
1 polymer ?
#
loop_
_entity_poly.entity_id
_entity_poly.type
_entity_poly.pdbx_seq_one_letter_code
_entity_poly.pdbx_strand_id
1 'polypeptide(L)'
;MARKNRIVALLLAVFLGIFGIDRFYLGKTKTAILKLITLGGLGIWWFIDSALLLIDAFLYSLGKERGFIKDKNGQELRFGLSAYRCKNGVFAQDWFTEDTAIATRNNPENLSAATAHTRKKTWLGRHWRWALPAAIVLLVLVIILGVMSILKGSEVYKNAVATAMASPRVSEKIGTDIDDAFFVSGEVSDSTANLKIPLTGSKGRGEIYVRASQIAGRWHYETLILHTADEDIDLLAPRAE
;
A
#
# COMPACT_ATOMS: atom_id res chain seq x y z
N MET A 1 -13.15 12.52 -30.39
CA MET A 1 -12.67 12.83 -29.02
C MET A 1 -11.39 12.06 -28.78
N ALA A 2 -10.38 12.67 -28.15
CA ALA A 2 -9.14 11.98 -27.80
C ALA A 2 -9.40 10.83 -26.80
N ARG A 3 -8.82 9.65 -27.05
CA ARG A 3 -8.88 8.53 -26.09
C ARG A 3 -8.08 8.90 -24.83
N LYS A 4 -8.59 8.50 -23.67
CA LYS A 4 -8.03 8.86 -22.35
C LYS A 4 -6.84 7.97 -22.00
N ASN A 5 -5.88 8.46 -21.22
CA ASN A 5 -4.62 7.76 -20.93
C ASN A 5 -4.72 6.92 -19.65
N ARG A 6 -4.32 5.64 -19.69
CA ARG A 6 -4.33 4.73 -18.52
C ARG A 6 -3.41 5.21 -17.41
N ILE A 7 -2.22 5.69 -17.78
CA ILE A 7 -1.21 6.17 -16.82
C ILE A 7 -1.73 7.40 -16.08
N VAL A 8 -2.37 8.34 -16.80
CA VAL A 8 -2.97 9.52 -16.17
C VAL A 8 -4.07 9.11 -15.21
N ALA A 9 -4.93 8.16 -15.61
CA ALA A 9 -5.95 7.60 -14.73
C ALA A 9 -5.35 6.90 -13.50
N LEU A 10 -4.20 6.21 -13.64
CA LEU A 10 -3.49 5.54 -12.56
C LEU A 10 -2.84 6.52 -11.58
N LEU A 11 -2.16 7.54 -12.09
CA LEU A 11 -1.61 8.61 -11.26
C LEU A 11 -2.72 9.32 -10.49
N LEU A 12 -3.83 9.62 -11.16
CA LEU A 12 -5.01 10.20 -10.51
C LEU A 12 -5.61 9.24 -9.47
N ALA A 13 -5.61 7.93 -9.71
CA ALA A 13 -6.12 6.94 -8.75
C ALA A 13 -5.23 6.84 -7.51
N VAL A 14 -3.91 6.78 -7.69
CA VAL A 14 -2.97 6.65 -6.57
C VAL A 14 -2.93 7.93 -5.73
N PHE A 15 -2.78 9.10 -6.37
CA PHE A 15 -2.59 10.36 -5.64
C PHE A 15 -3.90 11.08 -5.27
N LEU A 16 -4.93 10.99 -6.11
CA LEU A 16 -6.19 11.72 -5.96
C LEU A 16 -7.43 10.80 -5.90
N GLY A 17 -7.24 9.48 -5.76
CA GLY A 17 -8.34 8.52 -5.85
C GLY A 17 -9.23 8.46 -4.62
N ILE A 18 -8.79 8.98 -3.47
CA ILE A 18 -9.63 9.15 -2.27
C ILE A 18 -10.81 10.09 -2.59
N PHE A 19 -10.57 11.11 -3.42
CA PHE A 19 -11.59 12.03 -3.93
C PHE A 19 -12.36 11.50 -5.15
N GLY A 20 -12.00 10.31 -5.66
CA GLY A 20 -12.62 9.70 -6.84
C GLY A 20 -12.32 10.40 -8.17
N ILE A 21 -11.26 11.22 -8.22
CA ILE A 21 -10.88 12.02 -9.40
C ILE A 21 -10.48 11.13 -10.59
N ASP A 22 -9.96 9.95 -10.32
CA ASP A 22 -9.71 8.90 -11.32
C ASP A 22 -10.99 8.49 -12.07
N ARG A 23 -12.11 8.32 -11.37
CA ARG A 23 -13.40 7.98 -11.99
C ARG A 23 -14.04 9.17 -12.70
N PHE A 24 -13.84 10.39 -12.20
CA PHE A 24 -14.22 11.61 -12.93
C PHE A 24 -13.45 11.71 -14.25
N TYR A 25 -12.14 11.42 -14.24
CA TYR A 25 -11.32 11.37 -15.45
C TYR A 25 -11.83 10.31 -16.42
N LEU A 26 -12.23 9.12 -15.96
CA LEU A 26 -12.85 8.09 -16.81
C LEU A 26 -14.26 8.47 -17.32
N GLY A 27 -14.85 9.56 -16.80
CA GLY A 27 -16.19 10.03 -17.15
C GLY A 27 -17.31 9.27 -16.45
N LYS A 28 -16.99 8.48 -15.42
CA LYS A 28 -17.95 7.70 -14.62
C LYS A 28 -18.46 8.54 -13.44
N THR A 29 -19.05 9.70 -13.75
CA THR A 29 -19.44 10.75 -12.80
C THR A 29 -20.34 10.23 -11.67
N LYS A 30 -21.32 9.37 -11.98
CA LYS A 30 -22.22 8.79 -10.97
C LYS A 30 -21.47 8.01 -9.88
N THR A 31 -20.52 7.17 -10.29
CA THR A 31 -19.73 6.39 -9.33
C THR A 31 -18.63 7.20 -8.64
N ALA A 32 -18.18 8.30 -9.27
CA ALA A 32 -17.21 9.21 -8.68
C ALA A 32 -17.86 10.06 -7.56
N ILE A 33 -19.09 10.56 -7.78
CA ILE A 33 -19.88 11.26 -6.77
C ILE A 33 -20.20 10.32 -5.60
N LEU A 34 -20.58 9.07 -5.88
CA LEU A 34 -20.82 8.08 -4.83
C LEU A 34 -19.55 7.85 -3.98
N LYS A 35 -18.39 7.71 -4.62
CA LYS A 35 -17.08 7.57 -3.96
C LYS A 35 -16.74 8.78 -3.10
N LEU A 36 -17.04 9.99 -3.58
CA LEU A 36 -16.81 11.24 -2.85
C LEU A 36 -17.74 11.38 -1.62
N ILE A 37 -19.01 11.02 -1.75
CA ILE A 37 -19.98 11.01 -0.62
C ILE A 37 -19.55 10.00 0.45
N THR A 38 -19.01 8.85 0.04
CA THR A 38 -18.46 7.85 0.96
C THR A 38 -17.05 8.18 1.50
N LEU A 39 -16.50 9.38 1.22
CA LEU A 39 -15.12 9.76 1.55
C LEU A 39 -14.09 8.70 1.12
N GLY A 40 -14.25 8.16 -0.09
CA GLY A 40 -13.38 7.11 -0.62
C GLY A 40 -13.60 5.73 0.00
N GLY A 41 -14.67 5.53 0.78
CA GLY A 41 -15.06 4.26 1.39
C GLY A 41 -14.00 3.72 2.36
N LEU A 42 -13.58 4.54 3.34
CA LEU A 42 -12.56 4.20 4.35
C LEU A 42 -11.22 3.70 3.75
N GLY A 43 -10.90 4.12 2.53
CA GLY A 43 -9.68 3.70 1.82
C GLY A 43 -9.77 2.34 1.13
N ILE A 44 -10.75 1.49 1.44
CA ILE A 44 -10.94 0.18 0.78
C ILE A 44 -11.34 0.37 -0.69
N TRP A 45 -12.25 1.30 -0.96
CA TRP A 45 -12.68 1.56 -2.33
C TRP A 45 -11.56 2.18 -3.17
N TRP A 46 -10.77 3.08 -2.57
CA TRP A 46 -9.54 3.61 -3.18
C TRP A 46 -8.53 2.50 -3.51
N PHE A 47 -8.32 1.55 -2.60
CA PHE A 47 -7.39 0.44 -2.77
C PHE A 47 -7.80 -0.47 -3.92
N ILE A 48 -9.08 -0.87 -3.96
CA ILE A 48 -9.60 -1.74 -5.02
C ILE A 48 -9.50 -1.05 -6.39
N ASP A 49 -9.88 0.22 -6.51
CA ASP A 49 -9.78 0.96 -7.78
C ASP A 49 -8.32 1.06 -8.24
N SER A 50 -7.40 1.43 -7.33
CA SER A 50 -5.98 1.57 -7.65
C SER A 50 -5.37 0.23 -8.08
N ALA A 51 -5.71 -0.86 -7.40
CA ALA A 51 -5.29 -2.21 -7.76
C ALA A 51 -5.85 -2.65 -9.12
N LEU A 52 -7.15 -2.44 -9.37
CA LEU A 52 -7.78 -2.78 -10.65
C LEU A 52 -7.20 -1.98 -11.82
N LEU A 53 -6.92 -0.69 -11.63
CA LEU A 53 -6.37 0.18 -12.66
C LEU A 53 -4.89 -0.09 -12.91
N LEU A 54 -4.14 -0.46 -11.87
CA LEU A 54 -2.78 -0.98 -11.98
C LEU A 54 -2.76 -2.30 -12.76
N ILE A 55 -3.60 -3.27 -12.40
CA ILE A 55 -3.72 -4.56 -13.09
C ILE A 55 -4.12 -4.35 -14.55
N ASP A 56 -5.07 -3.44 -14.83
CA ASP A 56 -5.50 -3.13 -16.19
C ASP A 56 -4.37 -2.55 -17.05
N ALA A 57 -3.67 -1.53 -16.54
CA ALA A 57 -2.54 -0.91 -17.22
C ALA A 57 -1.36 -1.88 -17.39
N PHE A 58 -1.17 -2.78 -16.41
CA PHE A 58 -0.16 -3.83 -16.42
C PHE A 58 -0.47 -4.92 -17.46
N LEU A 59 -1.68 -5.45 -17.47
CA LEU A 59 -2.10 -6.48 -18.44
C LEU A 59 -2.04 -5.96 -19.87
N TYR A 60 -2.37 -4.68 -20.06
CA TYR A 60 -2.20 -4.04 -21.36
C TYR A 60 -0.72 -3.97 -21.77
N SER A 61 0.18 -3.68 -20.83
CA SER A 61 1.64 -3.70 -21.07
C SER A 61 2.16 -5.11 -21.39
N LEU A 62 1.52 -6.15 -20.84
CA LEU A 62 1.81 -7.56 -21.14
C LEU A 62 1.35 -8.02 -22.53
N GLY A 63 0.67 -7.16 -23.29
CA GLY A 63 0.17 -7.50 -24.62
C GLY A 63 -1.27 -7.98 -24.64
N LYS A 64 -1.98 -7.93 -23.52
CA LYS A 64 -3.42 -8.19 -23.53
C LYS A 64 -4.12 -7.10 -24.34
N GLU A 65 -4.77 -7.51 -25.42
CA GLU A 65 -5.35 -6.56 -26.38
C GLU A 65 -6.52 -5.75 -25.79
N ARG A 66 -7.22 -6.29 -24.79
CA ARG A 66 -8.36 -5.64 -24.16
C ARG A 66 -8.14 -5.39 -22.68
N GLY A 67 -8.30 -4.12 -22.30
CA GLY A 67 -8.41 -3.72 -20.90
C GLY A 67 -9.76 -4.13 -20.29
N PHE A 68 -9.76 -4.42 -19.01
CA PHE A 68 -10.96 -4.55 -18.19
C PHE A 68 -11.61 -3.18 -17.91
N ILE A 69 -10.81 -2.11 -17.80
CA ILE A 69 -11.31 -0.77 -17.51
C ILE A 69 -11.53 0.01 -18.80
N LYS A 70 -12.80 0.38 -19.01
CA LYS A 70 -13.26 1.20 -20.14
C LYS A 70 -13.76 2.56 -19.65
N ASP A 71 -13.70 3.54 -20.55
CA ASP A 71 -14.32 4.84 -20.32
C ASP A 71 -15.87 4.74 -20.36
N LYS A 72 -16.56 5.85 -20.07
CA LYS A 72 -18.03 5.92 -20.11
C LYS A 72 -18.65 5.58 -21.48
N ASN A 73 -17.89 5.72 -22.56
CA ASN A 73 -18.31 5.48 -23.93
C ASN A 73 -17.94 4.05 -24.39
N GLY A 74 -17.45 3.20 -23.50
CA GLY A 74 -16.97 1.85 -23.81
C GLY A 74 -15.64 1.81 -24.56
N GLN A 75 -14.95 2.94 -24.69
CA GLN A 75 -13.66 3.05 -25.37
C GLN A 75 -12.54 2.56 -24.46
N GLU A 76 -11.54 1.97 -25.09
CA GLU A 76 -10.32 1.56 -24.39
C GLU A 76 -9.42 2.75 -24.11
N LEU A 77 -8.82 2.70 -22.93
CA LEU A 77 -7.82 3.67 -22.50
C LEU A 77 -6.50 3.43 -23.26
N ARG A 78 -5.78 4.51 -23.59
CA ARG A 78 -4.50 4.48 -24.30
C ARG A 78 -3.35 4.12 -23.35
N PHE A 79 -2.35 3.44 -23.92
CA PHE A 79 -1.03 3.15 -23.35
C PHE A 79 -1.04 2.19 -22.15
N GLY A 80 -0.02 1.34 -22.06
CA GLY A 80 0.21 0.47 -20.90
C GLY A 80 1.05 1.15 -19.82
N LEU A 81 1.37 0.40 -18.76
CA LEU A 81 2.23 0.89 -17.67
C LEU A 81 3.64 1.28 -18.12
N SER A 82 4.09 0.78 -19.28
CA SER A 82 5.43 1.04 -19.80
C SER A 82 5.40 1.50 -21.25
N ALA A 83 6.48 2.18 -21.66
CA ALA A 83 6.70 2.64 -23.04
C ALA A 83 6.78 1.50 -24.05
N TYR A 84 6.78 0.25 -23.59
CA TYR A 84 6.97 -0.94 -24.41
C TYR A 84 5.80 -1.90 -24.19
N ARG A 85 5.28 -2.45 -25.27
CA ARG A 85 4.27 -3.51 -25.24
C ARG A 85 4.89 -4.80 -25.77
N CYS A 86 4.70 -5.90 -25.06
CA CYS A 86 5.03 -7.21 -25.61
C CYS A 86 3.92 -7.63 -26.57
N LYS A 87 4.19 -7.71 -27.88
CA LYS A 87 3.29 -8.32 -28.87
C LYS A 87 4.00 -9.49 -29.51
N ASN A 88 3.40 -10.68 -29.43
CA ASN A 88 3.91 -11.91 -30.07
C ASN A 88 5.38 -12.22 -29.73
N GLY A 89 5.78 -11.99 -28.47
CA GLY A 89 7.16 -12.23 -28.00
C GLY A 89 8.18 -11.15 -28.37
N VAL A 90 7.74 -10.07 -29.03
CA VAL A 90 8.58 -8.91 -29.39
C VAL A 90 8.12 -7.69 -28.60
N PHE A 91 9.04 -7.02 -27.92
CA PHE A 91 8.77 -5.73 -27.27
C PHE A 91 8.80 -4.62 -28.33
N ALA A 92 7.66 -4.02 -28.59
CA ALA A 92 7.51 -2.86 -29.46
C ALA A 92 7.27 -1.61 -28.61
N GLN A 93 7.91 -0.49 -28.95
CA GLN A 93 7.59 0.79 -28.32
C GLN A 93 6.13 1.14 -28.63
N ASP A 94 5.38 1.49 -27.60
CA ASP A 94 3.93 1.68 -27.61
C ASP A 94 3.53 3.13 -27.30
N TRP A 95 4.35 3.84 -26.51
CA TRP A 95 4.16 5.26 -26.29
C TRP A 95 4.60 6.03 -27.54
N PHE A 96 3.72 6.89 -28.06
CA PHE A 96 3.96 7.79 -29.20
C PHE A 96 4.04 7.14 -30.59
N THR A 97 3.74 5.84 -30.72
CA THR A 97 3.83 5.13 -32.00
C THR A 97 2.72 5.52 -33.01
N GLU A 98 1.57 5.99 -32.51
CA GLU A 98 0.51 6.53 -33.38
C GLU A 98 0.96 7.85 -34.06
N ASP A 99 1.78 8.67 -33.39
CA ASP A 99 2.25 9.95 -33.93
C ASP A 99 3.40 9.75 -34.92
N THR A 100 4.27 8.77 -34.68
CA THR A 100 5.34 8.43 -35.63
C THR A 100 4.78 7.81 -36.90
N ALA A 101 3.78 6.92 -36.84
CA ALA A 101 3.16 6.34 -38.04
C ALA A 101 2.54 7.39 -38.99
N ILE A 102 2.04 8.50 -38.45
CA ILE A 102 1.53 9.64 -39.24
C ILE A 102 2.70 10.41 -39.87
N ALA A 103 3.84 10.57 -39.17
CA ALA A 103 5.04 11.20 -39.71
C ALA A 103 5.75 10.33 -40.78
N THR A 104 5.76 9.00 -40.61
CA THR A 104 6.39 8.05 -41.56
C THR A 104 5.56 7.83 -42.82
N ARG A 105 4.24 8.06 -42.78
CA ARG A 105 3.37 8.01 -43.98
C ARG A 105 3.80 9.03 -45.04
N ASN A 106 4.47 10.11 -44.64
CA ASN A 106 4.83 11.23 -45.50
C ASN A 106 6.28 11.18 -46.01
N ASN A 107 7.12 10.24 -45.55
CA ASN A 107 8.50 10.08 -46.05
C ASN A 107 9.04 8.65 -45.85
N PRO A 108 9.21 7.86 -46.94
CA PRO A 108 9.60 6.45 -46.87
C PRO A 108 11.09 6.19 -46.54
N GLU A 109 11.98 7.16 -46.69
CA GLU A 109 13.43 6.98 -46.38
C GLU A 109 13.69 6.84 -44.87
N ASN A 110 12.79 7.37 -44.04
CA ASN A 110 12.85 7.26 -42.58
C ASN A 110 12.57 5.83 -42.07
N LEU A 111 12.01 4.92 -42.88
CA LEU A 111 11.78 3.53 -42.48
C LEU A 111 13.08 2.75 -42.29
N SER A 112 14.09 3.01 -43.12
CA SER A 112 15.39 2.31 -43.07
C SER A 112 16.22 2.77 -41.86
N ALA A 113 16.24 4.08 -41.60
CA ALA A 113 16.97 4.66 -40.48
C ALA A 113 16.32 4.36 -39.12
N ALA A 114 14.98 4.36 -39.03
CA ALA A 114 14.27 4.13 -37.76
C ALA A 114 14.30 2.66 -37.30
N THR A 115 14.45 1.70 -38.22
CA THR A 115 14.47 0.26 -37.90
C THR A 115 15.84 -0.27 -37.49
N ALA A 116 16.91 0.51 -37.68
CA ALA A 116 18.29 0.09 -37.42
C ALA A 116 18.68 0.07 -35.93
N HIS A 117 17.89 0.66 -35.03
CA HIS A 117 18.31 0.91 -33.65
C HIS A 117 17.43 0.32 -32.54
N THR A 118 16.96 -0.93 -32.64
CA THR A 118 16.34 -1.60 -31.47
C THR A 118 16.64 -3.09 -31.44
N ARG A 119 17.89 -3.45 -31.14
CA ARG A 119 18.22 -4.83 -30.76
C ARG A 119 19.26 -4.88 -29.63
N LYS A 120 18.98 -4.24 -28.50
CA LYS A 120 19.63 -4.63 -27.24
C LYS A 120 18.65 -5.44 -26.41
N LYS A 121 18.98 -6.71 -26.15
CA LYS A 121 18.31 -7.53 -25.14
C LYS A 121 18.56 -6.87 -23.78
N THR A 122 17.59 -6.12 -23.29
CA THR A 122 17.70 -5.43 -22.00
C THR A 122 17.61 -6.45 -20.86
N TRP A 123 18.43 -6.26 -19.82
CA TRP A 123 18.50 -7.05 -18.58
C TRP A 123 17.11 -7.38 -17.98
N LEU A 124 16.14 -6.48 -18.19
CA LEU A 124 14.76 -6.56 -17.74
C LEU A 124 13.96 -7.76 -18.30
N GLY A 125 14.28 -8.26 -19.50
CA GLY A 125 13.59 -9.44 -20.06
C GLY A 125 13.91 -10.75 -19.33
N ARG A 126 15.00 -10.79 -18.55
CA ARG A 126 15.47 -11.99 -17.84
C ARG A 126 15.04 -12.02 -16.37
N HIS A 127 15.01 -10.86 -15.71
CA HIS A 127 14.70 -10.74 -14.27
C HIS A 127 13.23 -10.33 -13.98
N TRP A 128 12.44 -10.04 -15.02
CA TRP A 128 11.01 -9.69 -14.91
C TRP A 128 10.16 -10.68 -14.09
N ARG A 129 10.50 -11.98 -14.12
CA ARG A 129 9.83 -13.02 -13.31
C ARG A 129 9.95 -12.79 -11.80
N TRP A 130 10.99 -12.07 -11.37
CA TRP A 130 11.24 -11.69 -9.98
C TRP A 130 10.75 -10.28 -9.65
N ALA A 131 10.55 -9.41 -10.66
CA ALA A 131 10.01 -8.06 -10.47
C ALA A 131 8.53 -8.09 -10.01
N LEU A 132 7.74 -9.06 -10.50
CA LEU A 132 6.35 -9.27 -10.10
C LEU A 132 6.18 -9.59 -8.60
N PRO A 133 6.83 -10.65 -8.04
CA PRO A 133 6.76 -10.90 -6.60
C PRO A 133 7.41 -9.78 -5.79
N ALA A 134 8.47 -9.14 -6.29
CA ALA A 134 9.10 -8.00 -5.60
C ALA A 134 8.14 -6.80 -5.43
N ALA A 135 7.34 -6.48 -6.45
CA ALA A 135 6.35 -5.40 -6.36
C ALA A 135 5.20 -5.71 -5.39
N ILE A 136 4.75 -6.97 -5.34
CA ILE A 136 3.72 -7.42 -4.38
C ILE A 136 4.28 -7.37 -2.96
N VAL A 137 5.51 -7.88 -2.75
CA VAL A 137 6.20 -7.80 -1.46
C VAL A 137 6.38 -6.35 -1.02
N LEU A 138 6.74 -5.46 -1.94
CA LEU A 138 6.87 -4.03 -1.64
C LEU A 138 5.53 -3.39 -1.25
N LEU A 139 4.45 -3.70 -1.96
CA LEU A 139 3.11 -3.22 -1.62
C LEU A 139 2.67 -3.69 -0.22
N VAL A 140 2.85 -4.99 0.06
CA VAL A 140 2.52 -5.58 1.36
C VAL A 140 3.39 -4.95 2.47
N LEU A 141 4.67 -4.71 2.20
CA LEU A 141 5.58 -4.05 3.14
C LEU A 141 5.11 -2.61 3.45
N VAL A 142 4.70 -1.84 2.45
CA VAL A 142 4.19 -0.48 2.64
C VAL A 142 2.90 -0.49 3.47
N ILE A 143 1.99 -1.44 3.23
CA ILE A 143 0.77 -1.60 4.01
C ILE A 143 1.09 -1.91 5.46
N ILE A 144 1.99 -2.87 5.72
CA ILE A 144 2.44 -3.23 7.06
C ILE A 144 3.03 -2.00 7.77
N LEU A 145 3.94 -1.27 7.11
CA LEU A 145 4.56 -0.07 7.67
C LEU A 145 3.54 1.03 7.98
N GLY A 146 2.55 1.23 7.10
CA GLY A 146 1.47 2.20 7.31
C GLY A 146 0.62 1.88 8.55
N VAL A 147 0.19 0.63 8.69
CA VAL A 147 -0.57 0.16 9.88
C VAL A 147 0.28 0.29 11.14
N MET A 148 1.55 -0.11 11.08
CA MET A 148 2.49 0.00 12.21
C MET A 148 2.70 1.46 12.65
N SER A 149 2.73 2.41 11.70
CA SER A 149 2.84 3.83 12.01
C SER A 149 1.62 4.37 12.76
N ILE A 150 0.42 3.90 12.43
CA ILE A 150 -0.82 4.30 13.12
C ILE A 150 -0.85 3.70 14.54
N LEU A 151 -0.55 2.39 14.65
CA LEU A 151 -0.55 1.69 15.94
C LEU A 151 0.49 2.26 16.91
N LYS A 152 1.76 2.39 16.49
CA LYS A 152 2.83 2.97 17.32
C LYS A 152 2.64 4.47 17.56
N GLY A 153 1.89 5.17 16.71
CA GLY A 153 1.53 6.56 16.89
C GLY A 153 0.50 6.81 17.99
N SER A 154 -0.29 5.79 18.35
CA SER A 154 -1.39 5.90 19.32
C SER A 154 -0.91 6.25 20.74
N GLU A 155 -1.71 7.06 21.44
CA GLU A 155 -1.46 7.39 22.86
C GLU A 155 -1.48 6.14 23.74
N VAL A 156 -2.38 5.20 23.44
CA VAL A 156 -2.53 3.95 24.16
C VAL A 156 -1.23 3.14 24.13
N TYR A 157 -0.58 3.04 22.96
CA TYR A 157 0.70 2.37 22.80
C TYR A 157 1.80 3.03 23.64
N LYS A 158 1.99 4.35 23.50
CA LYS A 158 3.05 5.10 24.18
C LYS A 158 2.94 5.00 25.70
N ASN A 159 1.74 5.17 26.24
CA ASN A 159 1.49 5.09 27.67
C ASN A 159 1.64 3.66 28.21
N ALA A 160 1.22 2.64 27.47
CA ALA A 160 1.40 1.24 27.86
C ALA A 160 2.89 0.88 27.96
N VAL A 161 3.68 1.26 26.95
CA VAL A 161 5.13 1.04 26.94
C VAL A 161 5.82 1.83 28.05
N ALA A 162 5.47 3.11 28.23
CA ALA A 162 6.02 3.94 29.30
C ALA A 162 5.72 3.37 30.70
N THR A 163 4.48 2.90 30.92
CA THR A 163 4.08 2.27 32.19
C THR A 163 4.85 0.98 32.44
N ALA A 164 5.04 0.17 31.39
CA ALA A 164 5.83 -1.06 31.51
C ALA A 164 7.30 -0.78 31.82
N MET A 165 7.92 0.19 31.15
CA MET A 165 9.31 0.58 31.39
C MET A 165 9.53 1.21 32.78
N ALA A 166 8.52 1.89 33.33
CA ALA A 166 8.58 2.46 34.67
C ALA A 166 8.49 1.41 35.78
N SER A 167 8.03 0.20 35.47
CA SER A 167 7.84 -0.86 36.47
C SER A 167 9.16 -1.60 36.76
N PRO A 168 9.63 -1.61 38.02
CA PRO A 168 10.86 -2.32 38.39
C PRO A 168 10.80 -3.83 38.06
N ARG A 169 9.61 -4.44 38.17
CA ARG A 169 9.37 -5.86 37.86
C ARG A 169 9.66 -6.20 36.40
N VAL A 170 9.34 -5.29 35.49
CA VAL A 170 9.58 -5.47 34.04
C VAL A 170 11.07 -5.36 33.73
N SER A 171 11.74 -4.36 34.33
CA SER A 171 13.18 -4.16 34.16
C SER A 171 14.04 -5.30 34.75
N GLU A 172 13.55 -5.94 35.81
CA GLU A 172 14.21 -7.10 36.42
C GLU A 172 14.22 -8.30 35.47
N LYS A 173 13.08 -8.55 34.81
CA LYS A 173 12.84 -9.73 33.97
C LYS A 173 13.29 -9.57 32.52
N ILE A 174 13.01 -8.42 31.89
CA ILE A 174 13.28 -8.19 30.46
C ILE A 174 14.60 -7.42 30.26
N GLY A 175 15.07 -6.71 31.29
CA GLY A 175 16.28 -5.88 31.24
C GLY A 175 15.96 -4.39 31.09
N THR A 176 17.01 -3.57 31.19
CA THR A 176 16.91 -2.10 31.07
C THR A 176 16.93 -1.61 29.64
N ASP A 177 17.49 -2.41 28.73
CA ASP A 177 17.56 -2.12 27.30
C ASP A 177 16.40 -2.86 26.63
N ILE A 178 15.26 -2.17 26.51
CA ILE A 178 14.05 -2.71 25.89
C ILE A 178 13.96 -2.15 24.48
N ASP A 179 14.07 -3.03 23.49
CA ASP A 179 13.78 -2.74 22.10
C ASP A 179 12.31 -3.03 21.79
N ASP A 180 11.61 -2.00 21.34
CA ASP A 180 10.23 -2.10 20.87
C ASP A 180 10.18 -3.08 19.69
N ALA A 181 9.36 -4.14 19.77
CA ALA A 181 9.24 -5.05 18.64
C ALA A 181 8.74 -4.33 17.38
N PHE A 182 9.27 -4.76 16.23
CA PHE A 182 8.89 -4.20 14.93
C PHE A 182 7.42 -4.49 14.60
N PHE A 183 6.86 -5.60 15.10
CA PHE A 183 5.47 -5.99 14.87
C PHE A 183 4.64 -5.81 16.14
N VAL A 184 3.61 -4.96 16.06
CA VAL A 184 2.58 -4.78 17.07
C VAL A 184 1.28 -5.20 16.41
N SER A 185 0.54 -6.09 17.06
CA SER A 185 -0.77 -6.52 16.55
C SER A 185 -1.85 -5.94 17.43
N GLY A 186 -2.92 -5.46 16.82
CA GLY A 186 -4.05 -4.95 17.58
C GLY A 186 -4.95 -4.07 16.75
N GLU A 187 -5.97 -3.57 17.41
CA GLU A 187 -6.93 -2.66 16.84
C GLU A 187 -7.06 -1.47 17.79
N VAL A 188 -6.98 -0.28 17.23
CA VAL A 188 -7.25 0.98 17.94
C VAL A 188 -8.39 1.65 17.20
N SER A 189 -9.53 1.71 17.87
CA SER A 189 -10.71 2.43 17.42
C SER A 189 -10.82 3.75 18.19
N ASP A 190 -11.89 4.51 17.94
CA ASP A 190 -12.10 5.82 18.55
C ASP A 190 -12.29 5.73 20.07
N SER A 191 -12.89 4.64 20.56
CA SER A 191 -13.24 4.47 21.98
C SER A 191 -12.63 3.23 22.65
N THR A 192 -12.10 2.28 21.89
CA THR A 192 -11.53 1.04 22.41
C THR A 192 -10.20 0.74 21.76
N ALA A 193 -9.29 0.17 22.55
CA ALA A 193 -7.99 -0.26 22.06
C ALA A 193 -7.66 -1.63 22.64
N ASN A 194 -7.31 -2.56 21.77
CA ASN A 194 -6.79 -3.87 22.13
C ASN A 194 -5.45 -4.07 21.41
N LEU A 195 -4.36 -4.01 22.18
CA LEU A 195 -3.01 -4.09 21.65
C LEU A 195 -2.26 -5.25 22.31
N LYS A 196 -1.54 -5.99 21.47
CA LYS A 196 -0.51 -6.93 21.89
C LYS A 196 0.84 -6.38 21.44
N ILE A 197 1.69 -6.05 22.41
CA ILE A 197 2.97 -5.38 22.20
C ILE A 197 4.07 -6.35 22.66
N PRO A 198 4.83 -6.96 21.74
CA PRO A 198 5.99 -7.74 22.11
C PRO A 198 7.11 -6.79 22.56
N LEU A 199 7.77 -7.15 23.66
CA LEU A 199 8.97 -6.50 24.17
C LEU A 199 10.12 -7.49 24.12
N THR A 200 11.27 -6.99 23.67
CA THR A 200 12.53 -7.74 23.73
C THR A 200 13.53 -6.91 24.50
N GLY A 201 14.21 -7.52 25.45
CA GLY A 201 15.34 -6.88 26.11
C GLY A 201 16.48 -7.83 26.34
N SER A 202 17.55 -7.31 26.93
CA SER A 202 18.81 -8.03 27.13
C SER A 202 18.69 -9.28 28.02
N LYS A 203 17.68 -9.36 28.88
CA LYS A 203 17.44 -10.50 29.79
C LYS A 203 16.35 -11.46 29.34
N GLY A 204 15.50 -11.08 28.38
CA GLY A 204 14.40 -11.94 27.95
C GLY A 204 13.42 -11.29 26.99
N ARG A 205 12.33 -11.99 26.71
CA ARG A 205 11.21 -11.50 25.89
C ARG A 205 9.91 -11.61 26.68
N GLY A 206 8.98 -10.71 26.41
CA GLY A 206 7.63 -10.75 26.96
C GLY A 206 6.63 -10.09 26.03
N GLU A 207 5.34 -10.32 26.26
CA GLU A 207 4.24 -9.71 25.51
C GLU A 207 3.34 -8.92 26.46
N ILE A 208 3.15 -7.64 26.19
CA ILE A 208 2.16 -6.83 26.92
C ILE A 208 0.81 -6.96 26.23
N TYR A 209 -0.20 -7.34 27.01
CA TYR A 209 -1.60 -7.30 26.63
C TYR A 209 -2.24 -6.04 27.21
N VAL A 210 -2.74 -5.19 26.31
CA VAL A 210 -3.38 -3.92 26.66
C VAL A 210 -4.83 -3.96 26.23
N ARG A 211 -5.74 -3.73 27.17
CA ARG A 211 -7.13 -3.37 26.89
C ARG A 211 -7.42 -2.02 27.52
N ALA A 212 -7.83 -1.06 26.70
CA ALA A 212 -8.17 0.28 27.16
C ALA A 212 -9.46 0.78 26.49
N SER A 213 -10.22 1.56 27.26
CA SER A 213 -11.48 2.17 26.84
C SER A 213 -11.42 3.67 27.12
N GLN A 214 -11.89 4.48 26.18
CA GLN A 214 -11.91 5.94 26.33
C GLN A 214 -13.16 6.37 27.09
N ILE A 215 -12.97 6.98 28.26
CA ILE A 215 -14.05 7.47 29.14
C ILE A 215 -13.80 8.95 29.41
N ALA A 216 -14.77 9.81 29.07
CA ALA A 216 -14.68 11.26 29.25
C ALA A 216 -13.42 11.91 28.62
N GLY A 217 -13.00 11.42 27.44
CA GLY A 217 -11.83 11.92 26.72
C GLY A 217 -10.48 11.49 27.33
N ARG A 218 -10.47 10.57 28.31
CA ARG A 218 -9.26 9.98 28.89
C ARG A 218 -9.25 8.47 28.65
N TRP A 219 -8.07 7.93 28.37
CA TRP A 219 -7.90 6.48 28.24
C TRP A 219 -7.87 5.83 29.63
N HIS A 220 -8.79 4.90 29.86
CA HIS A 220 -8.84 4.07 31.05
C HIS A 220 -8.36 2.66 30.68
N TYR A 221 -7.35 2.17 31.39
CA TYR A 221 -6.77 0.85 31.16
C TYR A 221 -7.54 -0.18 31.99
N GLU A 222 -8.22 -1.09 31.30
CA GLU A 222 -8.93 -2.22 31.93
C GLU A 222 -7.97 -3.37 32.22
N THR A 223 -6.96 -3.56 31.38
CA THR A 223 -5.98 -4.64 31.52
C THR A 223 -4.64 -4.16 30.98
N LEU A 224 -3.59 -4.30 31.79
CA LEU A 224 -2.21 -4.10 31.38
C LEU A 224 -1.35 -5.19 32.03
N ILE A 225 -1.21 -6.31 31.34
CA ILE A 225 -0.50 -7.49 31.86
C ILE A 225 0.69 -7.77 30.95
N LEU A 226 1.86 -7.94 31.56
CA LEU A 226 3.04 -8.45 30.88
C LEU A 226 3.09 -9.98 31.04
N HIS A 227 2.91 -10.69 29.93
CA HIS A 227 3.13 -12.14 29.84
C HIS A 227 4.61 -12.41 29.57
N THR A 228 5.28 -13.09 30.49
CA THR A 228 6.65 -13.60 30.28
C THR A 228 6.63 -15.13 30.23
N ALA A 229 7.75 -15.76 29.87
CA ALA A 229 7.83 -17.22 29.83
C ALA A 229 7.57 -17.89 31.20
N ASP A 230 7.84 -17.18 32.28
CA ASP A 230 7.78 -17.71 33.64
C ASP A 230 6.52 -17.27 34.41
N GLU A 231 6.02 -16.06 34.15
CA GLU A 231 4.89 -15.47 34.91
C GLU A 231 4.17 -14.32 34.19
N ASP A 232 2.93 -14.08 34.62
CA ASP A 232 2.11 -12.94 34.25
C ASP A 232 2.24 -11.84 35.30
N ILE A 233 2.74 -10.67 34.88
CA ILE A 233 2.93 -9.51 35.75
C ILE A 233 1.85 -8.49 35.45
N ASP A 234 0.91 -8.33 36.37
CA ASP A 234 -0.08 -7.25 36.32
C ASP A 234 0.61 -5.90 36.63
N LEU A 235 0.53 -4.97 35.67
CA LEU A 235 1.13 -3.64 35.75
C LEU A 235 0.16 -2.58 36.29
N LEU A 236 -1.13 -2.91 36.46
CA LEU A 236 -2.13 -2.04 37.09
C LEU A 236 -2.27 -2.32 38.59
N ALA A 237 -1.87 -3.50 39.05
CA ALA A 237 -1.98 -3.86 40.46
C ALA A 237 -1.08 -2.96 41.35
N PRO A 238 -1.62 -2.38 42.43
CA PRO A 238 -0.81 -1.64 43.39
C PRO A 238 0.26 -2.55 44.02
N ARG A 239 1.43 -1.97 44.33
CA ARG A 239 2.55 -2.68 44.98
C ARG A 239 2.03 -3.42 46.21
N ALA A 240 2.05 -4.75 46.19
CA ALA A 240 1.96 -5.53 47.41
C ALA A 240 3.26 -5.25 48.18
N GLU A 241 3.12 -4.51 49.28
CA GLU A 241 4.20 -4.26 50.26
C GLU A 241 4.63 -5.54 50.96
#